data_AF-A0A968MXS5-F1
#
_entry.id   AF-A0A968MXS5-F1
#
_cell.length_a   1.000
_cell.length_b   1.000
_cell.length_c   1.000
_cell.angle_alpha   90.00
_cell.angle_beta   90.00
_cell.angle_gamma   90.00
#
_symmetry.space_group_name_H-M   'P 1'
#
loop_
_entity.id
_entity.type
_entity.pdbx_description
1 polymer ?
#
loop_
_entity_poly.entity_id
_entity_poly.type
_entity_poly.pdbx_seq_one_letter_code
_entity_poly.pdbx_strand_id
1 'polypeptide(L)'
;MPLTMPLQYYPDNFLFNTSYDPSIYTVEAPDAIDPEGSNAKTLFRYSENNSSAGVGFKGKYRSIVCGFPFETIKTAQERKDFMLQILNFLKNN
;
A
#
# COMPACT_ATOMS: atom_id res chain seq x y z
N MET A 1 6.81 -9.31 -4.18
CA MET A 1 5.38 -9.38 -4.55
C MET A 1 4.91 -8.03 -5.07
N PRO A 2 4.21 -7.95 -6.21
CA PRO A 2 3.65 -6.69 -6.70
C PRO A 2 2.39 -6.26 -5.95
N LEU A 3 2.14 -4.96 -5.91
CA LEU A 3 0.92 -4.35 -5.35
C LEU A 3 0.05 -3.82 -6.49
N THR A 4 -1.22 -4.17 -6.53
CA THR A 4 -2.24 -3.68 -7.47
C THR A 4 -3.30 -2.83 -6.76
N MET A 5 -3.56 -1.63 -7.27
CA MET A 5 -4.65 -0.76 -6.81
C MET A 5 -5.98 -1.12 -7.50
N PRO A 6 -7.16 -1.00 -6.85
CA PRO A 6 -8.43 -0.97 -7.55
C PRO A 6 -8.52 0.25 -8.48
N LEU A 7 -9.14 0.05 -9.65
CA LEU A 7 -9.21 0.90 -10.86
C LEU A 7 -9.62 2.38 -10.70
N GLN A 8 -9.87 2.88 -9.49
CA GLN A 8 -10.31 4.25 -9.24
C GLN A 8 -9.17 5.21 -8.81
N TYR A 9 -7.95 4.70 -8.56
CA TYR A 9 -6.75 5.50 -8.28
C TYR A 9 -5.54 4.86 -9.00
N TYR A 10 -4.87 5.67 -9.83
CA TYR A 10 -3.61 5.48 -10.59
C TYR A 10 -3.07 4.03 -10.82
N PRO A 11 -2.80 3.64 -12.09
CA PRO A 11 -2.48 2.25 -12.50
C PRO A 11 -1.07 1.77 -12.13
N ASP A 12 -0.39 2.42 -11.18
CA ASP A 12 1.01 2.13 -10.88
C ASP A 12 1.11 0.95 -9.91
N ASN A 13 1.77 -0.11 -10.36
CA ASN A 13 2.13 -1.24 -9.51
C ASN A 13 3.41 -0.89 -8.74
N PHE A 14 3.42 -1.10 -7.43
CA PHE A 14 4.60 -0.92 -6.59
C PHE A 14 5.23 -2.28 -6.27
N LEU A 15 6.56 -2.33 -6.27
CA LEU A 15 7.32 -3.49 -5.81
C LEU A 15 7.94 -3.21 -4.44
N PHE A 16 7.67 -4.09 -3.49
CA PHE A 16 8.39 -4.14 -2.22
C PHE A 16 9.26 -5.39 -2.13
N ASN A 17 10.29 -5.34 -1.28
CA ASN A 17 11.31 -6.37 -1.23
C ASN A 17 10.83 -7.64 -0.53
N THR A 18 10.65 -8.72 -1.30
CA THR A 18 10.34 -10.08 -0.82
C THR A 18 11.45 -11.07 -1.21
N SER A 19 12.61 -10.57 -1.62
CA SER A 19 13.77 -11.37 -2.05
C SER A 19 15.02 -10.90 -1.30
N TYR A 20 16.12 -11.62 -1.49
CA TYR A 20 17.42 -11.11 -1.06
C TYR A 20 17.73 -9.77 -1.74
N ASP A 21 18.14 -8.79 -0.95
CA ASP A 21 18.68 -7.50 -1.38
C ASP A 21 19.76 -7.08 -0.37
N PRO A 22 20.93 -6.59 -0.81
CA PRO A 22 22.02 -6.25 0.12
C PRO A 22 21.76 -4.97 0.93
N SER A 23 20.74 -4.19 0.58
CA SER A 23 20.44 -2.87 1.15
C SER A 23 19.08 -2.76 1.83
N ILE A 24 18.12 -3.60 1.45
CA ILE A 24 16.75 -3.61 1.96
C ILE A 24 16.46 -4.98 2.53
N TYR A 25 15.94 -5.05 3.76
CA TYR A 25 15.57 -6.33 4.36
C TYR A 25 14.41 -7.00 3.61
N THR A 26 14.37 -8.32 3.71
CA THR A 26 13.33 -9.13 3.07
C THR A 26 12.06 -9.15 3.91
N VAL A 27 10.92 -8.83 3.31
CA VAL A 27 9.60 -9.06 3.90
C VAL A 27 9.18 -10.49 3.61
N GLU A 28 9.32 -11.36 4.62
CA GLU A 28 9.00 -12.79 4.47
C GLU A 28 7.50 -13.07 4.56
N ALA A 29 6.79 -12.34 5.43
CA ALA A 29 5.37 -12.53 5.69
C ALA A 29 4.66 -11.16 5.76
N PRO A 30 4.25 -10.59 4.60
CA PRO A 30 3.43 -9.38 4.59
C PRO A 30 2.00 -9.70 5.04
N ASP A 31 1.40 -8.81 5.83
CA ASP A 31 0.06 -9.01 6.37
C ASP A 31 -1.02 -8.63 5.36
N ALA A 32 -2.10 -9.41 5.34
CA ALA A 32 -3.35 -9.03 4.68
C ALA A 32 -4.28 -8.39 5.71
N ILE A 33 -4.73 -7.16 5.45
CA ILE A 33 -5.56 -6.38 6.37
C ILE A 33 -6.84 -5.99 5.66
N ASP A 34 -7.97 -6.46 6.14
CA ASP A 34 -9.28 -6.11 5.56
C ASP A 34 -9.90 -4.88 6.25
N PRO A 35 -10.59 -4.02 5.48
CA PRO A 35 -11.30 -2.88 6.04
C PRO A 35 -12.50 -3.35 6.88
N GLU A 36 -12.71 -2.69 8.02
CA GLU A 36 -13.90 -2.88 8.85
C GLU A 36 -14.67 -1.56 9.01
N GLY A 37 -15.99 -1.62 8.85
CA GLY A 37 -16.88 -0.47 8.92
C GLY A 37 -17.08 0.30 7.60
N SER A 38 -18.16 1.07 7.51
CA SER A 38 -18.65 1.69 6.26
C SER A 38 -17.73 2.75 5.64
N ASN A 39 -16.82 3.32 6.43
CA ASN A 39 -15.89 4.36 6.00
C ASN A 39 -14.48 3.83 5.71
N ALA A 40 -14.25 2.53 5.89
CA ALA A 40 -12.99 1.87 5.58
C ALA A 40 -13.07 1.16 4.23
N LYS A 41 -11.98 1.16 3.47
CA LYS A 41 -11.88 0.44 2.20
C LYS A 41 -10.45 0.00 1.93
N THR A 42 -10.30 -1.08 1.19
CA THR A 42 -9.01 -1.48 0.60
C THR A 42 -8.54 -0.40 -0.36
N LEU A 43 -7.32 0.09 -0.14
CA LEU A 43 -6.62 0.97 -1.05
C LEU A 43 -5.69 0.17 -1.95
N PHE A 44 -4.87 -0.72 -1.40
CA PHE A 44 -3.87 -1.50 -2.14
C PHE A 44 -4.18 -2.99 -2.02
N ARG A 45 -3.90 -3.79 -3.05
CA ARG A 45 -3.98 -5.26 -3.01
C ARG A 45 -2.64 -5.86 -3.36
N TYR A 46 -2.35 -7.04 -2.83
CA TYR A 46 -1.24 -7.85 -3.33
C TYR A 46 -1.66 -8.49 -4.65
N SER A 47 -0.85 -8.33 -5.70
CA SER A 47 -1.25 -8.79 -7.04
C SER A 47 -1.24 -10.30 -7.18
N GLU A 48 -0.50 -11.03 -6.33
CA GLU A 48 -0.38 -12.49 -6.38
C GLU A 48 -1.66 -13.19 -5.94
N ASN A 49 -2.33 -12.69 -4.90
CA ASN A 49 -3.49 -13.34 -4.28
C ASN A 49 -4.72 -12.43 -4.12
N ASN A 50 -4.63 -11.18 -4.59
CA ASN A 50 -5.68 -10.15 -4.50
C ASN A 50 -6.10 -9.78 -3.06
N SER A 51 -5.37 -10.25 -2.04
CA SER A 51 -5.60 -9.89 -0.64
C SER A 51 -5.33 -8.41 -0.41
N SER A 52 -6.03 -7.82 0.57
CA SER A 52 -5.91 -6.40 0.89
C SER A 52 -4.54 -6.10 1.52
N ALA A 53 -3.72 -5.33 0.81
CA ALA A 53 -2.37 -4.94 1.24
C ALA A 53 -2.35 -3.62 2.02
N GLY A 54 -3.43 -2.86 1.99
CA GLY A 54 -3.58 -1.68 2.83
C GLY A 54 -5.00 -1.14 2.84
N VAL A 55 -5.38 -0.60 3.98
CA VAL A 55 -6.72 -0.09 4.27
C VAL A 55 -6.64 1.42 4.47
N GLY A 56 -7.59 2.13 3.86
CA GLY A 56 -7.82 3.55 4.10
C GLY A 56 -9.16 3.77 4.79
N PHE A 57 -9.18 4.63 5.79
CA PHE A 57 -10.40 5.11 6.44
C PHE A 57 -10.66 6.56 6.04
N LYS A 58 -11.90 6.88 5.67
CA LYS A 58 -12.36 8.25 5.34
C LYS A 58 -13.63 8.59 6.12
N GLY A 59 -13.48 9.14 7.32
CA GLY A 59 -14.57 9.63 8.16
C GLY A 59 -14.33 11.08 8.62
N LYS A 60 -14.56 11.38 9.91
CA LYS A 60 -14.20 12.67 10.52
C LYS A 60 -12.69 12.95 10.45
N TYR A 61 -11.89 11.90 10.33
CA TYR A 61 -10.46 11.92 10.09
C TYR A 61 -10.14 10.90 9.00
N ARG A 62 -8.88 10.92 8.54
CA ARG A 62 -8.37 9.96 7.56
C ARG A 62 -7.16 9.24 8.12
N SER A 63 -7.07 7.95 7.83
CA SER A 63 -5.92 7.13 8.18
C SER A 63 -5.67 6.10 7.10
N ILE A 64 -4.43 5.64 7.03
CA ILE A 64 -4.01 4.55 6.15
C ILE A 64 -3.18 3.58 7.00
N VAL A 65 -3.42 2.29 6.82
CA VAL A 65 -2.61 1.20 7.38
C VAL A 65 -2.16 0.32 6.22
N CYS A 66 -0.87 -0.02 6.17
CA CYS A 66 -0.30 -0.91 5.18
C CYS A 66 0.15 -2.21 5.85
N GLY A 67 -0.02 -3.34 5.17
CA GLY A 67 0.44 -4.67 5.62
C GLY A 67 1.91 -4.94 5.29
N PHE A 68 2.62 -3.95 4.75
CA PHE A 68 4.05 -4.02 4.46
C PHE A 68 4.75 -2.72 4.89
N PRO A 69 6.05 -2.76 5.24
CA PRO A 69 6.81 -1.59 5.63
C PRO A 69 7.17 -0.69 4.43
N PHE A 70 7.02 0.63 4.57
CA PHE A 70 7.26 1.59 3.48
C PHE A 70 8.69 1.58 2.94
N GLU A 71 9.68 1.40 3.82
CA GLU A 71 11.11 1.36 3.50
C GLU A 71 11.48 0.17 2.60
N THR A 72 10.60 -0.84 2.49
CA THR A 72 10.83 -2.03 1.67
C THR A 72 10.51 -1.80 0.20
N ILE A 73 9.85 -0.70 -0.16
CA ILE A 73 9.66 -0.27 -1.55
C ILE A 73 11.03 0.05 -2.14
N LYS A 74 11.38 -0.56 -3.27
CA LYS A 74 12.78 -0.67 -3.71
C LYS A 74 13.39 0.66 -4.13
N THR A 75 12.73 1.41 -5.02
CA THR A 75 13.32 2.64 -5.56
C THR A 75 12.86 3.90 -4.82
N ALA A 76 13.70 4.93 -4.83
CA ALA A 76 13.34 6.23 -4.28
C ALA A 76 12.17 6.88 -5.02
N GLN A 77 12.04 6.64 -6.33
CA GLN A 77 10.95 7.14 -7.14
C GLN A 77 9.63 6.46 -6.76
N GLU A 78 9.59 5.13 -6.66
CA GLU A 78 8.39 4.40 -6.19
C GLU A 78 7.98 4.84 -4.78
N ARG A 79 8.94 5.03 -3.86
CA ARG A 79 8.66 5.57 -2.52
C ARG A 79 8.03 6.95 -2.56
N LYS A 80 8.52 7.83 -3.44
CA LYS A 80 7.99 9.18 -3.63
C LYS A 80 6.57 9.15 -4.19
N ASP A 81 6.34 8.33 -5.21
CA ASP A 81 5.03 8.21 -5.86
C ASP A 81 3.99 7.58 -4.92
N PHE A 82 4.37 6.55 -4.17
CA PHE A 82 3.53 5.94 -3.14
C PHE A 82 3.16 6.95 -2.04
N MET A 83 4.14 7.72 -1.55
CA MET A 83 3.89 8.76 -0.54
C MET A 83 2.99 9.88 -1.08
N LEU A 84 3.14 10.27 -2.35
CA LEU A 84 2.26 11.24 -2.99
C LEU A 84 0.82 10.73 -3.03
N GLN A 85 0.59 9.46 -3.35
CA GLN A 85 -0.74 8.84 -3.31
C GLN A 85 -1.33 8.82 -1.89
N ILE A 86 -0.54 8.45 -0.89
CA ILE A 86 -0.92 8.53 0.54
C ILE A 86 -1.37 9.95 0.90
N LEU A 87 -0.55 10.95 0.58
CA LEU A 87 -0.85 12.35 0.91
C LEU A 87 -2.10 12.86 0.18
N ASN A 88 -2.30 12.48 -1.08
CA ASN A 88 -3.51 12.80 -1.82
C ASN A 88 -4.75 12.20 -1.15
N PHE A 89 -4.71 10.93 -0.72
CA PHE A 89 -5.82 10.33 0.03
C PHE A 89 -6.08 11.07 1.35
N LEU A 90 -5.02 11.44 2.08
CA LEU A 90 -5.17 12.11 3.38
C LEU A 90 -5.65 13.57 3.26
N LYS A 91 -5.36 14.26 2.15
CA LYS A 91 -5.66 15.70 1.98
C LYS A 91 -6.89 16.00 1.12
N ASN A 92 -7.27 15.14 0.18
CA ASN A 92 -8.32 15.46 -0.81
C ASN A 92 -9.73 15.37 -0.21
N ASN A 93 -10.37 16.49 0.11
CA ASN A 93 -11.77 16.56 0.61
C ASN A 93 -12.74 15.64 -0.14
#